data_AF-A0A913WXN0-F1
#
_entry.id   AF-A0A913WXN0-F1
#
_cell.length_a   1.000
_cell.length_b   1.000
_cell.length_c   1.000
_cell.angle_alpha   90.00
_cell.angle_beta   90.00
_cell.angle_gamma   90.00
#
_symmetry.space_group_name_H-M   'P 1'
#
loop_
_entity.id
_entity.type
_entity.pdbx_description
1 polymer ?
#
loop_
_entity_poly.entity_id
_entity_poly.type
_entity_poly.pdbx_seq_one_letter_code
_entity_poly.pdbx_strand_id
1 'polypeptide(L)'
;KDVFYTTCTAESVQARYCGSELLETALKEEENLNMDIVWDVIDWYKRAVILARELDLEQEAIALGRLGHVYNKVLKLRQRSKTYYKKSFELVESMKPRTFFTQPWYQEIVSTLQEFQIEERNYDEKEQQKEREKRLEAIKEEMQNLQKNNTGKIAFLIYVYKSFPPTHPKWEKPTDEEIGSWKGIDSDSDKMEKVEALFKKAITYYHPDRISVEEHGEKWKTLCEEITKLLSAHYETIKLKKQSV
;
A
#
# COMPACT_ATOMS: atom_id res chain seq x y z
N LYS A 1 11.47 46.27 -18.88
CA LYS A 1 10.99 45.13 -18.06
C LYS A 1 10.19 44.16 -18.92
N ASP A 2 9.22 44.64 -19.69
CA ASP A 2 8.40 43.81 -20.58
C ASP A 2 9.20 43.07 -21.67
N VAL A 3 10.11 43.77 -22.36
CA VAL A 3 10.99 43.16 -23.39
C VAL A 3 11.88 42.05 -22.82
N PHE A 4 12.39 42.21 -21.58
CA PHE A 4 13.23 41.19 -20.95
C PHE A 4 12.43 39.93 -20.63
N TYR A 5 11.22 40.09 -20.08
CA TYR A 5 10.31 38.99 -19.78
C TYR A 5 9.95 38.20 -21.04
N THR A 6 9.48 38.91 -22.09
CA THR A 6 9.08 38.27 -23.34
C THR A 6 10.24 37.59 -24.04
N THR A 7 11.45 38.16 -23.96
CA THR A 7 12.67 37.54 -24.49
C THR A 7 12.99 36.24 -23.74
N CYS A 8 12.99 36.24 -22.41
CA CYS A 8 13.30 35.05 -21.62
C CYS A 8 12.29 33.91 -21.88
N THR A 9 11.00 34.23 -21.95
CA THR A 9 9.96 33.24 -22.30
C THR A 9 10.18 32.68 -23.71
N ALA A 10 10.44 33.54 -24.71
CA ALA A 10 10.69 33.11 -26.08
C ALA A 10 11.94 32.23 -26.20
N GLU A 11 13.03 32.59 -25.52
CA GLU A 11 14.26 31.80 -25.49
C GLU A 11 14.05 30.46 -24.77
N SER A 12 13.21 30.40 -23.73
CA SER A 12 12.85 29.15 -23.07
C SER A 12 12.13 28.21 -24.03
N VAL A 13 11.15 28.73 -24.78
CA VAL A 13 10.41 27.97 -25.80
C VAL A 13 11.37 27.46 -26.89
N GLN A 14 12.27 28.33 -27.37
CA GLN A 14 13.26 27.95 -28.38
C GLN A 14 14.21 26.87 -27.87
N ALA A 15 14.76 27.02 -26.66
CA ALA A 15 15.64 26.03 -26.04
C ALA A 15 14.95 24.67 -25.91
N ARG A 16 13.66 24.65 -25.53
CA ARG A 16 12.86 23.43 -25.48
C ARG A 16 12.65 22.82 -26.86
N TYR A 17 12.38 23.63 -27.88
CA TYR A 17 12.22 23.14 -29.25
C TYR A 17 13.52 22.49 -29.76
N CYS A 18 14.66 23.16 -29.60
CA CYS A 18 15.97 22.60 -29.96
C CYS A 18 16.27 21.29 -29.23
N GLY A 19 15.98 21.23 -27.92
CA GLY A 19 16.15 19.99 -27.15
C GLY A 19 15.24 18.86 -27.66
N SER A 20 14.01 19.15 -28.07
CA SER A 20 13.10 18.15 -28.64
C SER A 20 13.54 17.64 -30.01
N GLU A 21 13.96 18.52 -30.92
CA GLU A 21 14.49 18.10 -32.23
C GLU A 21 15.75 17.25 -32.09
N LEU A 22 16.62 17.63 -31.15
CA LEU A 22 17.84 16.89 -30.85
C LEU A 22 17.51 15.52 -30.23
N LEU A 23 16.49 15.46 -29.37
CA LEU A 23 16.00 14.20 -28.80
C LEU A 23 15.43 13.29 -29.88
N GLU A 24 14.61 13.81 -30.78
CA GLU A 24 14.09 13.03 -31.91
C GLU A 24 15.23 12.51 -32.79
N THR A 25 16.28 13.29 -32.98
CA THR A 25 17.48 12.85 -33.72
C THR A 25 18.23 11.75 -32.99
N ALA A 26 18.45 11.88 -31.68
CA ALA A 26 19.07 10.83 -30.85
C ALA A 26 18.27 9.53 -30.82
N LEU A 27 16.95 9.58 -31.02
CA LEU A 27 16.07 8.42 -31.00
C LEU A 27 15.84 7.78 -32.38
N LYS A 28 16.32 8.40 -33.47
CA LYS A 28 16.19 7.86 -34.84
C LYS A 28 17.27 6.81 -35.12
N GLU A 29 16.82 5.56 -35.30
CA GLU A 29 17.47 4.42 -35.99
C GLU A 29 19.01 4.30 -35.96
N GLU A 30 19.64 4.58 -34.82
CA GLU A 30 21.00 4.10 -34.53
C GLU A 30 20.89 2.82 -33.70
N GLU A 31 21.70 1.78 -34.01
CA GLU A 31 21.76 0.54 -33.23
C GLU A 31 22.08 0.77 -31.74
N ASN A 32 22.73 1.90 -31.44
CA ASN A 32 23.08 2.32 -30.10
C ASN A 32 22.65 3.77 -29.85
N LEU A 33 22.06 4.03 -28.69
CA LEU A 33 21.69 5.38 -28.27
C LEU A 33 22.94 6.24 -28.05
N ASN A 34 23.06 7.34 -28.81
CA ASN A 34 24.14 8.29 -28.63
C ASN A 34 23.96 9.09 -27.32
N MET A 35 24.72 8.70 -26.29
CA MET A 35 24.62 9.28 -24.95
C MET A 35 25.07 10.74 -24.88
N ASP A 36 26.00 11.18 -25.72
CA ASP A 36 26.45 12.57 -25.73
C ASP A 36 25.31 13.49 -26.18
N ILE A 37 24.58 13.10 -27.23
CA ILE A 37 23.40 13.82 -27.69
C ILE A 37 22.31 13.85 -26.60
N VAL A 38 22.12 12.75 -25.86
CA VAL A 38 21.15 12.72 -24.75
C VAL A 38 21.52 13.71 -23.63
N TRP A 39 22.81 13.90 -23.34
CA TRP A 39 23.25 14.90 -22.37
C TRP A 39 23.04 16.33 -22.89
N ASP A 40 23.28 16.57 -24.18
CA ASP A 40 23.00 17.85 -24.82
C ASP A 40 21.50 18.20 -24.76
N VAL A 41 20.62 17.22 -25.01
CA VAL A 41 19.15 17.37 -24.85
C VAL A 41 18.81 17.81 -23.42
N ILE A 42 19.42 17.16 -22.43
CA ILE A 42 19.19 17.48 -21.01
C ILE A 42 19.64 18.92 -20.72
N ASP A 43 20.76 19.37 -21.26
CA ASP A 43 21.26 20.72 -21.04
C ASP A 43 20.40 21.78 -21.74
N TRP A 44 19.87 21.49 -22.92
CA TRP A 44 18.84 22.32 -23.56
C TRP A 44 17.59 22.47 -22.69
N TYR A 45 17.07 21.38 -22.13
CA TYR A 45 15.90 21.45 -21.26
C TYR A 45 16.21 22.14 -19.91
N LYS A 46 17.39 21.95 -19.33
CA LYS A 46 17.81 22.73 -18.14
C LYS A 46 17.89 24.22 -18.44
N ARG A 47 18.41 24.60 -19.62
CA ARG A 47 18.45 25.99 -20.06
C ARG A 47 17.03 26.55 -20.18
N ALA A 48 16.09 25.80 -20.76
CA ALA A 48 14.69 26.19 -20.85
C ALA A 48 14.06 26.42 -19.45
N VAL A 49 14.34 25.54 -18.48
CA VAL A 49 13.91 25.72 -17.08
C VAL A 49 14.47 27.01 -16.48
N ILE A 50 15.77 27.28 -16.66
CA ILE A 50 16.42 28.48 -16.11
C ILE A 50 15.81 29.76 -16.72
N LEU A 51 15.58 29.76 -18.02
CA LEU A 51 15.01 30.91 -18.73
C LEU A 51 13.56 31.21 -18.36
N ALA A 52 12.77 30.19 -18.02
CA ALA A 52 11.37 30.36 -17.60
C ALA A 52 11.18 30.53 -16.09
N ARG A 53 12.22 30.28 -15.28
CA ARG A 53 12.11 30.19 -13.82
C ARG A 53 11.47 31.43 -13.20
N GLU A 54 10.36 31.23 -12.49
CA GLU A 54 9.58 32.29 -11.82
C GLU A 54 9.08 33.42 -12.74
N LEU A 55 9.30 33.30 -14.05
CA LEU A 55 8.83 34.23 -15.07
C LEU A 55 7.60 33.61 -15.75
N ASP A 56 7.75 32.40 -16.28
CA ASP A 56 6.68 31.68 -16.95
C ASP A 56 6.57 30.27 -16.36
N LEU A 57 5.69 30.13 -15.37
CA LEU A 57 5.47 28.88 -14.65
C LEU A 57 5.00 27.74 -15.57
N GLU A 58 4.31 28.07 -16.67
CA GLU A 58 3.88 27.07 -17.64
C GLU A 58 5.07 26.56 -18.44
N GLN A 59 5.90 27.43 -19.01
CA GLN A 59 7.09 26.98 -19.74
C GLN A 59 8.09 26.27 -18.82
N GLU A 60 8.24 26.72 -17.57
CA GLU A 60 9.05 26.03 -16.57
C GLU A 60 8.52 24.62 -16.28
N ALA A 61 7.21 24.48 -16.06
CA ALA A 61 6.57 23.19 -15.85
C ALA A 61 6.76 22.26 -17.06
N ILE A 62 6.56 22.76 -18.29
CA ILE A 62 6.74 21.95 -19.50
C ILE A 62 8.20 21.48 -19.61
N ALA A 63 9.18 22.36 -19.41
CA ALA A 63 10.60 22.02 -19.49
C ALA A 63 11.01 20.99 -18.41
N LEU A 64 10.51 21.13 -17.18
CA LEU A 64 10.69 20.13 -16.12
C LEU A 64 10.04 18.79 -16.49
N GLY A 65 8.85 18.80 -17.10
CA GLY A 65 8.18 17.60 -17.60
C GLY A 65 9.02 16.87 -18.66
N ARG A 66 9.65 17.62 -19.57
CA ARG A 66 10.57 17.06 -20.58
C ARG A 66 11.86 16.48 -19.98
N LEU A 67 12.42 17.11 -18.95
CA LEU A 67 13.51 16.50 -18.17
C LEU A 67 13.05 15.18 -17.53
N GLY A 68 11.87 15.17 -16.90
CA GLY A 68 11.24 13.97 -16.36
C GLY A 68 11.15 12.86 -17.40
N HIS A 69 10.68 13.19 -18.61
CA HIS A 69 10.59 12.26 -19.74
C HIS A 69 11.93 11.64 -20.10
N VAL A 70 12.97 12.44 -20.31
CA VAL A 70 14.30 11.91 -20.68
C VAL A 70 14.85 11.01 -19.59
N TYR A 71 14.78 11.43 -18.32
CA TYR A 71 15.22 10.58 -17.21
C TYR A 71 14.40 9.29 -17.10
N ASN A 72 13.11 9.32 -17.40
CA ASN A 72 12.23 8.16 -17.26
C ASN A 72 12.34 7.19 -18.44
N LYS A 73 12.06 7.68 -19.64
CA LYS A 73 11.82 6.86 -20.83
C LYS A 73 13.12 6.57 -21.57
N VAL A 74 14.10 7.47 -21.54
CA VAL A 74 15.41 7.32 -22.21
C VAL A 74 16.43 6.70 -21.27
N LEU A 75 16.74 7.37 -20.15
CA LEU A 75 17.81 6.95 -19.24
C LEU A 75 17.42 5.88 -18.21
N LYS A 76 16.11 5.59 -18.08
CA LYS A 76 15.55 4.66 -17.07
C LYS A 76 15.94 5.00 -15.61
N LEU A 77 16.24 6.27 -15.33
CA LEU A 77 16.57 6.80 -14.01
C LEU A 77 15.31 7.30 -13.30
N ARG A 78 14.51 6.35 -12.81
CA ARG A 78 13.20 6.59 -12.18
C ARG A 78 13.23 7.68 -11.10
N GLN A 79 14.12 7.57 -10.11
CA GLN A 79 14.12 8.48 -8.96
C GLN A 79 14.34 9.93 -9.39
N ARG A 80 15.27 10.13 -10.32
CA ARG A 80 15.57 11.45 -10.88
C ARG A 80 14.39 12.00 -11.70
N SER A 81 13.78 11.15 -12.52
CA SER A 81 12.54 11.46 -13.25
C SER A 81 11.41 11.92 -12.30
N LYS A 82 11.15 11.16 -11.23
CA LYS A 82 10.11 11.46 -10.24
C LYS A 82 10.29 12.85 -9.62
N THR A 83 11.53 13.25 -9.33
CA THR A 83 11.82 14.61 -8.84
C THR A 83 11.38 15.69 -9.82
N TYR A 84 11.68 15.53 -11.12
CA TYR A 84 11.30 16.52 -12.14
C TYR A 84 9.80 16.55 -12.39
N TYR A 85 9.15 15.38 -12.50
CA TYR A 85 7.71 15.31 -12.68
C TYR A 85 6.94 15.89 -11.49
N LYS A 86 7.37 15.64 -10.25
CA LYS A 86 6.77 16.27 -9.06
C LYS A 86 6.87 17.80 -9.09
N LYS A 87 8.05 18.34 -9.37
CA LYS A 87 8.24 19.79 -9.49
C LYS A 87 7.37 20.41 -10.59
N SER A 88 7.30 19.75 -11.74
CA SER A 88 6.42 20.18 -12.84
C SER A 88 4.95 20.20 -12.42
N PHE A 89 4.49 19.16 -11.72
CA PHE A 89 3.13 19.07 -11.17
C PHE A 89 2.86 20.15 -10.12
N GLU A 90 3.80 20.41 -9.19
CA GLU A 90 3.70 21.46 -8.17
C GLU A 90 3.53 22.86 -8.80
N LEU A 91 4.29 23.16 -9.86
CA LEU A 91 4.13 24.41 -10.61
C LEU A 91 2.75 24.52 -11.25
N VAL A 92 2.25 23.42 -11.84
CA VAL A 92 0.88 23.39 -12.39
C VAL A 92 -0.18 23.65 -11.32
N GLU A 93 -0.04 23.02 -10.17
CA GLU A 93 -0.96 23.21 -9.05
C GLU A 93 -0.95 24.67 -8.53
N SER A 94 0.20 25.35 -8.59
CA SER A 94 0.33 26.76 -8.22
C SER A 94 -0.37 27.72 -9.20
N MET A 95 -0.64 27.29 -10.44
CA MET A 95 -1.30 28.09 -11.48
C MET A 95 -2.84 28.03 -11.44
N LYS A 96 -3.44 27.35 -10.45
CA LYS A 96 -4.90 27.29 -10.31
C LYS A 96 -5.51 28.71 -10.23
N PRO A 97 -6.68 28.96 -10.87
CA PRO A 97 -7.62 27.98 -11.42
C PRO A 97 -7.33 27.56 -12.87
N ARG A 98 -6.20 27.96 -13.47
CA ARG A 98 -5.82 27.49 -14.80
C ARG A 98 -5.63 25.97 -14.78
N THR A 99 -6.11 25.29 -15.81
CA THR A 99 -6.03 23.82 -15.92
C THR A 99 -5.39 23.40 -17.23
N PHE A 100 -4.77 22.22 -17.20
CA PHE A 100 -4.03 21.65 -18.34
C PHE A 100 -4.45 20.22 -18.66
N PHE A 101 -5.64 19.79 -18.23
CA PHE A 101 -6.12 18.40 -18.34
C PHE A 101 -6.15 17.84 -19.77
N THR A 102 -6.28 18.72 -20.77
CA THR A 102 -6.28 18.37 -22.20
C THR A 102 -4.91 18.45 -22.85
N GLN A 103 -3.89 18.94 -22.14
CA GLN A 103 -2.56 19.13 -22.68
C GLN A 103 -1.77 17.81 -22.61
N PRO A 104 -1.22 17.31 -23.73
CA PRO A 104 -0.52 16.02 -23.74
C PRO A 104 0.65 15.94 -22.75
N TRP A 105 1.41 17.03 -22.63
CA TRP A 105 2.55 17.10 -21.69
C TRP A 105 2.10 16.95 -20.24
N TYR A 106 0.94 17.48 -19.88
CA TYR A 106 0.41 17.38 -18.52
C TYR A 106 -0.17 16.00 -18.25
N GLN A 107 -0.90 15.42 -19.22
CA GLN A 107 -1.41 14.06 -19.14
C GLN A 107 -0.27 13.05 -18.92
N GLU A 108 0.86 13.22 -19.60
CA GLU A 108 2.05 12.38 -19.44
C GLU A 108 2.63 12.46 -18.02
N ILE A 109 2.72 13.66 -17.44
CA ILE A 109 3.22 13.85 -16.07
C ILE A 109 2.30 13.13 -15.08
N VAL A 110 0.99 13.35 -15.19
CA VAL A 110 0.00 12.77 -14.28
C VAL A 110 -0.01 11.25 -14.37
N SER A 111 -0.06 10.70 -15.59
CA SER A 111 -0.07 9.24 -15.78
C SER A 111 1.21 8.61 -15.23
N THR A 112 2.37 9.21 -15.50
CA THR A 112 3.65 8.68 -15.01
C THR A 112 3.77 8.76 -13.48
N LEU A 113 3.30 9.83 -12.86
CA LEU A 113 3.28 9.92 -11.39
C LEU A 113 2.32 8.89 -10.77
N GLN A 114 1.18 8.62 -11.41
CA GLN A 114 0.26 7.57 -10.99
C GLN A 114 0.88 6.17 -11.13
N GLU A 115 1.56 5.88 -12.25
CA GLU A 115 2.34 4.65 -12.43
C GLU A 115 3.35 4.48 -11.29
N PHE A 116 4.06 5.57 -10.95
CA PHE A 116 5.04 5.53 -9.86
C PHE A 116 4.42 5.19 -8.51
N GLN A 117 3.25 5.74 -8.21
CA GLN A 117 2.54 5.49 -6.97
C GLN A 117 1.99 4.06 -6.90
N ILE A 118 1.46 3.53 -8.02
CA ILE A 118 0.94 2.16 -8.09
C ILE A 118 2.07 1.16 -7.88
N GLU A 119 3.21 1.35 -8.53
CA GLU A 119 4.34 0.43 -8.40
C GLU A 119 4.95 0.45 -6.99
N GLU A 120 5.04 1.62 -6.35
CA GLU A 120 5.47 1.72 -4.95
C GLU A 120 4.52 0.96 -4.02
N ARG A 121 3.21 1.14 -4.19
CA ARG A 121 2.21 0.39 -3.44
C ARG A 121 2.35 -1.13 -3.66
N ASN A 122 2.51 -1.55 -4.91
CA ASN A 122 2.66 -2.97 -5.24
C ASN A 122 3.93 -3.58 -4.65
N TYR A 123 5.02 -2.80 -4.55
CA TYR A 123 6.24 -3.24 -3.90
C TYR A 123 6.02 -3.42 -2.40
N ASP A 124 5.41 -2.43 -1.74
CA ASP A 124 5.10 -2.47 -0.32
C ASP A 124 4.14 -3.64 0.01
N GLU A 125 3.10 -3.85 -0.80
CA GLU A 125 2.18 -4.97 -0.67
C GLU A 125 2.88 -6.32 -0.84
N LYS A 126 3.82 -6.45 -1.79
CA LYS A 126 4.60 -7.68 -1.98
C LYS A 126 5.50 -7.98 -0.79
N GLU A 127 6.17 -6.98 -0.23
CA GLU A 127 7.02 -7.17 0.95
C GLU A 127 6.17 -7.54 2.18
N GLN A 128 5.05 -6.85 2.40
CA GLN A 128 4.09 -7.20 3.47
C GLN A 128 3.52 -8.62 3.29
N GLN A 129 3.23 -9.02 2.04
CA GLN A 129 2.74 -10.37 1.74
C GLN A 129 3.82 -11.42 2.03
N LYS A 130 5.10 -11.18 1.67
CA LYS A 130 6.20 -12.08 2.01
C LYS A 130 6.39 -12.21 3.52
N GLU A 131 6.32 -11.11 4.26
CA GLU A 131 6.39 -11.13 5.73
C GLU A 131 5.21 -11.92 6.32
N ARG A 132 4.00 -11.70 5.80
CA ARG A 132 2.82 -12.46 6.19
C ARG A 132 2.98 -13.96 5.92
N GLU A 133 3.48 -14.34 4.75
CA GLU A 133 3.73 -15.74 4.38
C GLU A 133 4.74 -16.40 5.33
N LYS A 134 5.85 -15.72 5.66
CA LYS A 134 6.83 -16.21 6.63
C LYS A 134 6.20 -16.47 8.00
N ARG A 135 5.35 -15.56 8.49
CA ARG A 135 4.64 -15.71 9.77
C ARG A 135 3.66 -16.89 9.75
N LEU A 136 2.92 -17.05 8.65
CA LEU A 136 1.98 -18.17 8.49
C LEU A 136 2.69 -19.52 8.40
N GLU A 137 3.84 -19.60 7.72
CA GLU A 137 4.62 -20.84 7.65
C GLU A 137 5.13 -21.24 9.04
N ALA A 138 5.49 -20.27 9.90
CA ALA A 138 5.95 -20.53 11.27
C ALA A 138 4.87 -21.11 12.21
N ILE A 139 3.58 -20.92 11.88
CA ILE A 139 2.42 -21.45 12.65
C ILE A 139 1.62 -22.50 11.87
N LYS A 140 2.17 -23.05 10.79
CA LYS A 140 1.45 -23.90 9.85
C LYS A 140 0.89 -25.16 10.49
N GLU A 141 1.67 -25.81 11.35
CA GLU A 141 1.22 -27.01 12.06
C GLU A 141 0.10 -26.70 13.03
N GLU A 142 0.23 -25.61 13.80
CA GLU A 142 -0.81 -25.11 14.70
C GLU A 142 -2.09 -24.75 13.93
N MET A 143 -1.96 -24.14 12.74
CA MET A 143 -3.08 -23.80 11.87
C MET A 143 -3.79 -25.04 11.32
N GLN A 144 -3.05 -26.06 10.86
CA GLN A 144 -3.64 -27.33 10.45
C GLN A 144 -4.39 -28.01 11.59
N ASN A 145 -3.82 -27.96 12.79
CA ASN A 145 -4.45 -28.48 14.00
C ASN A 145 -5.73 -27.71 14.38
N LEU A 146 -5.71 -26.38 14.32
CA LEU A 146 -6.90 -25.54 14.54
C LEU A 146 -8.00 -25.87 13.52
N GLN A 147 -7.65 -25.96 12.23
CA GLN A 147 -8.61 -26.28 11.17
C GLN A 147 -9.22 -27.68 11.34
N LYS A 148 -8.39 -28.70 11.62
CA LYS A 148 -8.84 -30.08 11.82
C LYS A 148 -9.80 -30.23 13.01
N ASN A 149 -9.59 -29.44 14.06
CA ASN A 149 -10.41 -29.47 15.28
C ASN A 149 -11.54 -28.42 15.26
N ASN A 150 -11.70 -27.68 14.15
CA ASN A 150 -12.80 -26.74 13.95
C ASN A 150 -14.09 -27.45 13.51
N THR A 151 -14.55 -28.42 14.30
CA THR A 151 -15.67 -29.31 13.97
C THR A 151 -17.02 -28.84 14.53
N GLY A 152 -17.03 -27.88 15.45
CA GLY A 152 -18.24 -27.33 16.07
C GLY A 152 -17.89 -26.17 16.99
N LYS A 153 -18.87 -25.31 17.34
CA LYS A 153 -18.61 -24.05 18.06
C LYS A 153 -17.94 -24.32 19.41
N ILE A 154 -18.65 -25.05 20.28
CA ILE A 154 -18.14 -25.32 21.63
C ILE A 154 -16.96 -26.28 21.61
N ALA A 155 -17.01 -27.29 20.73
CA ALA A 155 -15.89 -28.24 20.57
C ALA A 155 -14.59 -27.52 20.20
N PHE A 156 -14.65 -26.56 19.27
CA PHE A 156 -13.51 -25.73 18.89
C PHE A 156 -13.03 -24.84 20.04
N LEU A 157 -13.93 -24.17 20.76
CA LEU A 157 -13.55 -23.33 21.90
C LEU A 157 -12.83 -24.14 23.00
N ILE A 158 -13.35 -25.32 23.34
CA ILE A 158 -12.72 -26.23 24.30
C ILE A 158 -11.33 -26.65 23.82
N TYR A 159 -11.21 -27.01 22.53
CA TYR A 159 -9.93 -27.39 21.95
C TYR A 159 -8.90 -26.26 22.02
N VAL A 160 -9.30 -25.04 21.70
CA VAL A 160 -8.46 -23.83 21.74
C VAL A 160 -7.96 -23.56 23.16
N TYR A 161 -8.85 -23.56 24.16
CA TYR A 161 -8.42 -23.35 25.57
C TYR A 161 -7.52 -24.45 26.10
N LYS A 162 -7.67 -25.70 25.64
CA LYS A 162 -6.83 -26.82 26.06
C LYS A 162 -5.45 -26.78 25.40
N SER A 163 -5.39 -26.48 24.11
CA SER A 163 -4.18 -26.63 23.29
C SER A 163 -3.37 -25.34 23.22
N PHE A 164 -4.03 -24.19 23.32
CA PHE A 164 -3.45 -22.86 23.15
C PHE A 164 -3.93 -21.92 24.26
N PRO A 165 -3.68 -22.19 25.55
CA PRO A 165 -4.22 -21.39 26.64
C PRO A 165 -3.87 -19.89 26.51
N PRO A 166 -4.82 -18.96 26.68
CA PRO A 166 -4.55 -17.52 26.66
C PRO A 166 -3.51 -17.12 27.69
N THR A 167 -2.66 -16.15 27.34
CA THR A 167 -1.62 -15.61 28.23
C THR A 167 -2.10 -14.41 29.05
N HIS A 168 -3.33 -13.95 28.83
CA HIS A 168 -3.87 -12.76 29.50
C HIS A 168 -3.93 -12.95 31.03
N PRO A 169 -3.45 -12.01 31.86
CA PRO A 169 -3.35 -12.20 33.32
C PRO A 169 -4.67 -12.50 34.05
N LYS A 170 -5.78 -11.99 33.51
CA LYS A 170 -7.15 -12.24 34.03
C LYS A 170 -7.83 -13.47 33.42
N TRP A 171 -7.10 -14.29 32.67
CA TRP A 171 -7.64 -15.55 32.18
C TRP A 171 -7.42 -16.62 33.23
N GLU A 172 -8.52 -17.24 33.63
CA GLU A 172 -8.52 -18.40 34.53
C GLU A 172 -8.90 -19.62 33.71
N LYS A 173 -8.13 -20.70 33.87
CA LYS A 173 -8.41 -21.95 33.18
C LYS A 173 -9.76 -22.50 33.68
N PRO A 174 -10.72 -22.74 32.78
CA PRO A 174 -11.99 -23.35 33.16
C PRO A 174 -11.76 -24.73 33.79
N THR A 175 -12.54 -25.04 34.82
CA THR A 175 -12.56 -26.35 35.48
C THR A 175 -13.17 -27.43 34.57
N ASP A 176 -12.89 -28.70 34.85
CA ASP A 176 -13.46 -29.81 34.07
C ASP A 176 -14.99 -29.86 34.17
N GLU A 177 -15.55 -29.44 35.31
CA GLU A 177 -17.00 -29.31 35.52
C GLU A 177 -17.60 -28.21 34.64
N GLU A 178 -16.94 -27.04 34.54
CA GLU A 178 -17.37 -25.96 33.66
C GLU A 178 -17.30 -26.38 32.19
N ILE A 179 -16.22 -27.02 31.76
CA ILE A 179 -16.06 -27.56 30.40
C ILE A 179 -17.14 -28.61 30.11
N GLY A 180 -17.44 -29.48 31.08
CA GLY A 180 -18.55 -30.43 31.01
C GLY A 180 -19.90 -29.74 30.77
N SER A 181 -20.16 -28.64 31.48
CA SER A 181 -21.39 -27.84 31.36
C SER A 181 -21.56 -27.14 30.00
N TRP A 182 -20.49 -27.02 29.20
CA TRP A 182 -20.55 -26.40 27.88
C TRP A 182 -20.90 -27.41 26.79
N LYS A 183 -20.62 -28.69 26.97
CA LYS A 183 -20.84 -29.69 25.91
C LYS A 183 -22.32 -29.75 25.52
N GLY A 184 -22.59 -29.55 24.22
CA GLY A 184 -23.93 -29.64 23.64
C GLY A 184 -24.81 -28.41 23.82
N ILE A 185 -24.35 -27.35 24.50
CA ILE A 185 -25.18 -26.14 24.69
C ILE A 185 -25.42 -25.37 23.39
N ASP A 186 -24.59 -25.59 22.36
CA ASP A 186 -24.73 -24.97 21.04
C ASP A 186 -25.78 -25.63 20.15
N SER A 187 -26.39 -26.73 20.62
CA SER A 187 -27.57 -27.36 20.01
C SER A 187 -28.88 -26.91 20.66
N ASP A 188 -28.82 -26.19 21.78
CA ASP A 188 -29.96 -25.74 22.58
C ASP A 188 -30.21 -24.25 22.31
N SER A 189 -31.34 -23.92 21.69
CA SER A 189 -31.69 -22.53 21.34
C SER A 189 -31.70 -21.60 22.54
N ASP A 190 -32.14 -22.10 23.69
CA ASP A 190 -32.32 -21.32 24.91
C ASP A 190 -30.99 -20.99 25.59
N LYS A 191 -29.91 -21.69 25.19
CA LYS A 191 -28.55 -21.49 25.71
C LYS A 191 -27.65 -20.69 24.77
N MET A 192 -28.17 -20.19 23.65
CA MET A 192 -27.37 -19.45 22.66
C MET A 192 -26.77 -18.16 23.22
N GLU A 193 -27.41 -17.49 24.17
CA GLU A 193 -26.82 -16.33 24.86
C GLU A 193 -25.57 -16.69 25.66
N LYS A 194 -25.57 -17.88 26.29
CA LYS A 194 -24.41 -18.40 27.01
C LYS A 194 -23.27 -18.73 26.05
N VAL A 195 -23.58 -19.33 24.90
CA VAL A 195 -22.59 -19.59 23.83
C VAL A 195 -21.99 -18.26 23.35
N GLU A 196 -22.83 -17.26 23.07
CA GLU A 196 -22.39 -15.94 22.63
C GLU A 196 -21.42 -15.30 23.65
N ALA A 197 -21.78 -15.32 24.93
CA ALA A 197 -20.96 -14.77 26.01
C ALA A 197 -19.59 -15.46 26.12
N LEU A 198 -19.56 -16.79 25.97
CA LEU A 198 -18.31 -17.56 25.97
C LEU A 198 -17.38 -17.15 24.83
N PHE A 199 -17.91 -17.02 23.61
CA PHE A 199 -17.12 -16.60 22.45
C PHE A 199 -16.64 -15.15 22.57
N LYS A 200 -17.49 -14.23 23.03
CA LYS A 200 -17.10 -12.84 23.27
C LYS A 200 -15.96 -12.74 24.29
N LYS A 201 -16.04 -13.54 25.36
CA LYS A 201 -14.97 -13.63 26.38
C LYS A 201 -13.68 -14.20 25.77
N ALA A 202 -13.78 -15.27 24.99
CA ALA A 202 -12.63 -15.88 24.32
C ALA A 202 -11.93 -14.90 23.36
N ILE A 203 -12.68 -14.24 22.48
CA ILE A 203 -12.17 -13.22 21.54
C ILE A 203 -11.43 -12.12 22.31
N THR A 204 -11.96 -11.69 23.45
CA THR A 204 -11.33 -10.66 24.29
C THR A 204 -9.95 -11.10 24.80
N TYR A 205 -9.77 -12.38 25.13
CA TYR A 205 -8.48 -12.88 25.64
C TYR A 205 -7.46 -13.19 24.54
N TYR A 206 -7.90 -13.57 23.36
CA TYR A 206 -7.00 -13.84 22.23
C TYR A 206 -6.75 -12.61 21.33
N HIS A 207 -7.44 -11.49 21.56
CA HIS A 207 -7.32 -10.32 20.69
C HIS A 207 -5.86 -9.85 20.57
N PRO A 208 -5.31 -9.67 19.35
CA PRO A 208 -3.90 -9.36 19.14
C PRO A 208 -3.44 -8.06 19.83
N ASP A 209 -4.32 -7.07 20.00
CA ASP A 209 -4.03 -5.82 20.73
C ASP A 209 -3.67 -6.04 22.20
N ARG A 210 -4.03 -7.20 22.78
CA ARG A 210 -3.72 -7.55 24.16
C ARG A 210 -2.51 -8.49 24.28
N ILE A 211 -1.89 -8.83 23.16
CA ILE A 211 -0.74 -9.73 23.11
C ILE A 211 0.51 -8.91 22.79
N SER A 212 1.38 -8.77 23.79
CA SER A 212 2.70 -8.15 23.60
C SER A 212 3.63 -9.09 22.84
N VAL A 213 4.22 -8.60 21.74
CA VAL A 213 5.25 -9.33 20.98
C VAL A 213 6.52 -9.51 21.82
N GLU A 214 6.83 -8.52 22.66
CA GLU A 214 8.02 -8.54 23.53
C GLU A 214 7.93 -9.63 24.60
N GLU A 215 6.73 -9.87 25.13
CA GLU A 215 6.51 -10.82 26.22
C GLU A 215 6.24 -12.25 25.74
N HIS A 216 5.59 -12.41 24.58
CA HIS A 216 5.09 -13.72 24.12
C HIS A 216 5.60 -14.15 22.75
N GLY A 217 6.34 -13.27 22.07
CA GLY A 217 6.90 -13.53 20.74
C GLY A 217 5.91 -13.33 19.60
N GLU A 218 6.46 -13.08 18.41
CA GLU A 218 5.67 -12.82 17.19
C GLU A 218 4.84 -14.04 16.78
N LYS A 219 5.40 -15.25 16.92
CA LYS A 219 4.70 -16.51 16.60
C LYS A 219 3.39 -16.65 17.39
N TRP A 220 3.40 -16.36 18.69
CA TRP A 220 2.21 -16.43 19.53
C TRP A 220 1.18 -15.38 19.14
N LYS A 221 1.61 -14.14 18.88
CA LYS A 221 0.72 -13.08 18.42
C LYS A 221 0.03 -13.45 17.10
N THR A 222 0.78 -13.96 16.12
CA THR A 222 0.20 -14.42 14.84
C THR A 222 -0.78 -15.58 15.06
N LEU A 223 -0.47 -16.52 15.95
CA LEU A 223 -1.41 -17.60 16.28
C LEU A 223 -2.70 -17.07 16.94
N CYS A 224 -2.58 -16.13 17.86
CA CYS A 224 -3.71 -15.44 18.49
C CYS A 224 -4.57 -14.67 17.47
N GLU A 225 -3.98 -14.04 16.46
CA GLU A 225 -4.70 -13.40 15.35
C GLU A 225 -5.57 -14.42 14.60
N GLU A 226 -5.01 -15.57 14.24
CA GLU A 226 -5.75 -16.61 13.52
C GLU A 226 -6.82 -17.31 14.40
N ILE A 227 -6.51 -17.56 15.68
CA ILE A 227 -7.51 -18.05 16.66
C ILE A 227 -8.67 -17.06 16.78
N THR A 228 -8.37 -15.77 16.90
CA THR A 228 -9.37 -14.71 17.02
C THR A 228 -10.26 -14.66 15.77
N LYS A 229 -9.70 -14.81 14.56
CA LYS A 229 -10.49 -14.88 13.32
C LYS A 229 -11.48 -16.05 13.34
N LEU A 230 -11.02 -17.24 13.71
CA LEU A 230 -11.88 -18.43 13.78
C LEU A 230 -12.97 -18.29 14.85
N LEU A 231 -12.63 -17.75 16.02
CA LEU A 231 -13.61 -17.48 17.09
C LEU A 231 -14.64 -16.43 16.65
N SER A 232 -14.22 -15.37 15.98
CA SER A 232 -15.10 -14.33 15.45
C SER A 232 -16.06 -14.86 14.39
N ALA A 233 -15.61 -15.73 13.48
CA ALA A 233 -16.47 -16.36 12.49
C ALA A 233 -17.60 -17.21 13.13
N HIS A 234 -17.27 -17.95 14.20
CA HIS A 234 -18.29 -18.66 15.00
C HIS A 234 -19.24 -17.70 15.72
N TYR A 235 -18.71 -16.64 16.32
CA TYR A 235 -19.49 -15.61 17.02
C TYR A 235 -20.50 -14.93 16.08
N GLU A 236 -20.09 -14.55 14.88
CA GLU A 236 -20.98 -13.96 13.87
C GLU A 236 -22.08 -14.93 13.45
N THR A 237 -21.74 -16.21 13.25
CA THR A 237 -22.72 -17.26 12.94
C THR A 237 -23.75 -17.44 14.06
N ILE A 238 -23.34 -17.34 15.33
CA ILE A 238 -24.24 -17.39 16.49
C ILE A 238 -25.20 -16.21 16.46
N LYS A 239 -24.68 -15.00 16.22
CA LYS A 239 -25.46 -13.76 16.19
C LYS A 239 -26.51 -13.75 15.07
N LEU A 240 -26.15 -14.23 13.88
CA LEU A 240 -27.08 -14.31 12.74
C LEU A 240 -28.25 -15.27 13.01
N LYS A 241 -27.99 -16.42 13.66
CA LYS A 241 -29.07 -17.36 14.04
C LYS A 241 -30.06 -16.76 15.02
N LYS A 242 -29.61 -15.88 15.94
CA LYS A 242 -30.49 -15.18 16.89
C LYS A 242 -31.40 -14.14 16.23
N GLN A 243 -30.97 -13.56 15.11
CA GLN A 243 -31.77 -12.57 14.36
C GLN A 243 -32.79 -13.22 13.41
N SER A 244 -32.68 -14.52 13.19
CA SER A 244 -33.51 -15.30 12.25
C SER A 244 -34.62 -16.11 12.95
N VAL A 245 -34.69 -16.02 14.29
CA VAL A 245 -35.69 -16.64 15.18
C VAL A 245 -36.46 -15.51 15.86
#